data_AF-A0A087ZHG1-F1
#
_entry.id   AF-A0A087ZHG1-F1
#
_cell.length_a   1.000
_cell.length_b   1.000
_cell.length_c   1.000
_cell.angle_alpha   90.00
_cell.angle_beta   90.00
_cell.angle_gamma   90.00
#
_symmetry.space_group_name_H-M   'P 1'
#
loop_
_entity.id
_entity.type
_entity.pdbx_description
1 polymer ?
#
loop_
_entity_poly.entity_id
_entity_poly.type
_entity_poly.pdbx_seq_one_letter_code
_entity_poly.pdbx_strand_id
1 'polypeptide(L)'
;MSNEREAAFLKEELPKQILVHSPELEDDGVFSEVELTTPEHLDGFMSTIHKLSFQYHKKDGSDVRRLHLMVKVMKGSDEFRESSLAKIQFGNEIYIYTHVLPVFRDLLAGTEVQADWCPGVYFGEAGSFPSYSDQYETMLVLENISPLGYVAGPRLDLEETHLRLMARNIASFHACTYALRIRNDPRLQQLIDGITPLDYVHGDKTFTSYDVLLRLGADRWYSYLDKHPELLEKLSFKQDMEQLRQRYEATPIRLMQKLLARDDVFSAILHGDYNRNNVLFKLDDTGKPIALKMFDFQENRYATPAIDLAFFMYMSMTEELRERCWDSLLEDYHSTMLRSLAAILKVNEKDSLLDSYRFKPFIEHFKRHAAYGVFVTLHFLPWMMCSEEECKQLSYHFARDLHSKELAHWTLVCGGEEVDKRLAGVLQHASSKGYFAIVDED
;
A
#
# COMPACT_ATOMS: atom_id res chain seq x y z
N MET A 1 19.70 18.96 -21.01
CA MET A 1 20.94 18.37 -20.45
C MET A 1 20.65 17.30 -19.39
N SER A 2 19.73 17.49 -18.41
CA SER A 2 19.46 16.42 -17.41
C SER A 2 18.87 15.15 -18.04
N ASN A 3 17.85 15.26 -18.91
CA ASN A 3 17.23 14.08 -19.54
C ASN A 3 18.19 13.21 -20.39
N GLU A 4 19.25 13.80 -20.99
CA GLU A 4 20.24 13.02 -21.75
C GLU A 4 21.19 12.25 -20.82
N ARG A 5 21.61 12.88 -19.72
CA ARG A 5 22.44 12.25 -18.67
C ARG A 5 21.70 11.09 -18.00
N GLU A 6 20.44 11.34 -17.60
CA GLU A 6 19.57 10.33 -17.00
C GLU A 6 19.36 9.15 -17.97
N ALA A 7 19.02 9.41 -19.22
CA ALA A 7 18.81 8.37 -20.22
C ALA A 7 20.08 7.57 -20.54
N ALA A 8 21.26 8.21 -20.57
CA ALA A 8 22.54 7.55 -20.77
C ALA A 8 22.85 6.59 -19.60
N PHE A 9 22.71 7.05 -18.36
CA PHE A 9 22.89 6.21 -17.17
C PHE A 9 21.97 4.98 -17.22
N LEU A 10 20.67 5.18 -17.47
CA LEU A 10 19.69 4.11 -17.50
C LEU A 10 19.94 3.08 -18.62
N LYS A 11 20.61 3.46 -19.71
CA LYS A 11 20.93 2.58 -20.84
C LYS A 11 22.29 1.91 -20.75
N GLU A 12 23.27 2.55 -20.12
CA GLU A 12 24.68 2.15 -20.23
C GLU A 12 25.31 1.73 -18.90
N GLU A 13 24.83 2.27 -17.78
CA GLU A 13 25.36 2.00 -16.45
C GLU A 13 24.42 1.11 -15.63
N LEU A 14 23.12 1.42 -15.60
CA LEU A 14 22.15 0.65 -14.83
C LEU A 14 22.10 -0.84 -15.21
N PRO A 15 22.15 -1.25 -16.50
CA PRO A 15 22.24 -2.67 -16.84
C PRO A 15 23.45 -3.36 -16.21
N LYS A 16 24.61 -2.69 -16.13
CA LYS A 16 25.80 -3.26 -15.46
C LYS A 16 25.55 -3.45 -13.97
N GLN A 17 24.90 -2.48 -13.32
CA GLN A 17 24.54 -2.60 -11.90
C GLN A 17 23.57 -3.77 -11.66
N ILE A 18 22.60 -3.95 -12.56
CA ILE A 18 21.67 -5.09 -12.51
C ILE A 18 22.42 -6.42 -12.60
N LEU A 19 23.38 -6.57 -13.53
CA LEU A 19 24.16 -7.81 -13.65
C LEU A 19 24.96 -8.14 -12.39
N VAL A 20 25.48 -7.13 -11.69
CA VAL A 20 26.27 -7.31 -10.47
C VAL A 20 25.41 -7.69 -9.26
N HIS A 21 24.17 -7.19 -9.18
CA HIS A 21 23.33 -7.30 -7.99
C HIS A 21 22.24 -8.37 -8.08
N SER A 22 21.95 -8.91 -9.27
CA SER A 22 20.99 -10.00 -9.46
C SER A 22 21.65 -11.37 -9.29
N PRO A 23 21.31 -12.17 -8.26
CA PRO A 23 21.90 -13.50 -8.06
C PRO A 23 21.68 -14.48 -9.22
N GLU A 24 20.62 -14.27 -10.01
CA GLU A 24 20.30 -15.05 -11.20
C GLU A 24 21.04 -14.64 -12.48
N LEU A 25 21.86 -13.58 -12.43
CA LEU A 25 22.69 -13.09 -13.53
C LEU A 25 24.16 -13.17 -13.14
N GLU A 26 25.04 -13.42 -14.11
CA GLU A 26 26.49 -13.32 -13.92
C GLU A 26 26.99 -11.89 -14.11
N ASP A 27 27.87 -11.44 -13.22
CA ASP A 27 28.47 -10.10 -13.21
C ASP A 27 29.32 -9.83 -14.46
N ASP A 28 29.90 -10.87 -15.07
CA ASP A 28 30.66 -10.79 -16.32
C ASP A 28 29.84 -11.11 -17.59
N GLY A 29 28.51 -11.18 -17.45
CA GLY A 29 27.58 -11.28 -18.57
C GLY A 29 27.59 -10.02 -19.46
N VAL A 30 27.14 -10.18 -20.71
CA VAL A 30 27.09 -9.11 -21.71
C VAL A 30 25.64 -8.73 -21.97
N PHE A 31 25.36 -7.43 -22.10
CA PHE A 31 24.05 -6.93 -22.52
C PHE A 31 24.11 -6.23 -23.88
N SER A 32 23.02 -6.32 -24.64
CA SER A 32 22.86 -5.66 -25.94
C SER A 32 21.41 -5.25 -26.19
N GLU A 33 21.13 -4.57 -27.31
CA GLU A 33 19.77 -4.17 -27.72
C GLU A 33 18.98 -3.42 -26.64
N VAL A 34 19.62 -2.42 -26.00
CA VAL A 34 19.00 -1.69 -24.89
C VAL A 34 17.93 -0.73 -25.40
N GLU A 35 16.72 -0.89 -24.89
CA GLU A 35 15.56 -0.05 -25.14
C GLU A 35 15.08 0.58 -23.83
N LEU A 36 14.81 1.88 -23.88
CA LEU A 36 14.30 2.65 -22.74
C LEU A 36 13.10 3.48 -23.22
N THR A 37 11.98 3.36 -22.52
CA THR A 37 10.79 4.20 -22.75
C THR A 37 10.25 4.71 -21.42
N THR A 38 9.65 5.90 -21.42
CA THR A 38 8.99 6.49 -20.24
C THR A 38 7.52 6.71 -20.59
N PRO A 39 6.63 5.77 -20.28
CA PRO A 39 5.22 5.88 -20.67
C PRO A 39 4.52 6.97 -19.86
N GLU A 40 3.84 7.91 -20.52
CA GLU A 40 3.14 9.02 -19.85
C GLU A 40 2.09 8.55 -18.82
N HIS A 41 1.40 7.44 -19.09
CA HIS A 41 0.40 6.86 -18.17
C HIS A 41 0.99 6.20 -16.92
N LEU A 42 2.30 5.98 -16.88
CA LEU A 42 3.04 5.47 -15.72
C LEU A 42 3.87 6.57 -15.06
N ASP A 43 3.85 7.79 -15.59
CA ASP A 43 4.39 8.96 -14.91
C ASP A 43 3.43 9.35 -13.78
N GLY A 44 3.65 8.71 -12.63
CA GLY A 44 2.80 8.82 -11.46
C GLY A 44 2.97 10.15 -10.73
N PHE A 45 2.21 10.29 -9.65
CA PHE A 45 2.22 11.48 -8.81
C PHE A 45 3.58 11.69 -8.11
N MET A 46 4.20 10.60 -7.61
CA MET A 46 5.43 10.64 -6.80
C MET A 46 6.70 10.17 -7.53
N SER A 47 6.56 9.36 -8.57
CA SER A 47 7.68 8.68 -9.23
C SER A 47 7.61 8.81 -10.74
N THR A 48 8.77 8.84 -11.37
CA THR A 48 8.89 8.54 -12.80
C THR A 48 9.20 7.06 -12.97
N ILE A 49 8.49 6.40 -13.88
CA ILE A 49 8.64 4.98 -14.18
C ILE A 49 9.11 4.81 -15.61
N HIS A 50 10.26 4.16 -15.78
CA HIS A 50 10.81 3.78 -17.07
C HIS A 50 10.61 2.28 -17.33
N LYS A 51 10.31 1.93 -18.58
CA LYS A 51 10.43 0.56 -19.07
C LYS A 51 11.80 0.39 -19.71
N LEU A 52 12.63 -0.44 -19.10
CA LEU A 52 13.95 -0.82 -19.58
C LEU A 52 13.90 -2.25 -20.09
N SER A 53 14.42 -2.50 -21.29
CA SER A 53 14.63 -3.86 -21.76
C SER A 53 15.95 -4.01 -22.48
N PHE A 54 16.60 -5.15 -22.32
CA PHE A 54 17.85 -5.47 -23.00
C PHE A 54 18.00 -6.98 -23.13
N GLN A 55 18.81 -7.42 -24.11
CA GLN A 55 19.21 -8.80 -24.25
C GLN A 55 20.36 -9.09 -23.29
N TYR A 56 20.19 -10.06 -22.42
CA TYR A 56 21.25 -10.61 -21.58
C TYR A 56 21.86 -11.84 -22.26
N HIS A 57 23.19 -11.90 -22.25
CA HIS A 57 23.98 -13.04 -22.70
C HIS A 57 24.95 -13.43 -21.60
N LYS A 58 24.77 -14.63 -21.07
CA LYS A 58 25.78 -15.26 -20.24
C LYS A 58 27.03 -15.55 -21.08
N LYS A 59 28.22 -15.41 -20.49
CA LYS A 59 29.49 -15.46 -21.23
C LYS A 59 29.81 -16.83 -21.83
N ASP A 60 29.37 -17.90 -21.19
CA ASP A 60 29.46 -19.27 -21.70
C ASP A 60 28.38 -19.60 -22.77
N GLY A 61 27.47 -18.66 -23.03
CA GLY A 61 26.35 -18.80 -23.96
C GLY A 61 25.20 -19.68 -23.45
N SER A 62 25.22 -20.14 -22.19
CA SER A 62 24.22 -21.09 -21.68
C SER A 62 22.88 -20.45 -21.34
N ASP A 63 22.85 -19.13 -21.14
CA ASP A 63 21.64 -18.36 -20.86
C ASP A 63 21.62 -17.11 -21.76
N VAL A 64 20.58 -17.02 -22.57
CA VAL A 64 20.30 -15.87 -23.44
C VAL A 64 18.82 -15.56 -23.32
N ARG A 65 18.50 -14.37 -22.79
CA ARG A 65 17.11 -13.94 -22.60
C ARG A 65 16.97 -12.44 -22.65
N ARG A 66 15.80 -11.99 -23.09
CA ARG A 66 15.41 -10.58 -23.02
C ARG A 66 14.84 -10.29 -21.64
N LEU A 67 15.45 -9.33 -20.94
CA LEU A 67 14.91 -8.83 -19.68
C LEU A 67 13.95 -7.68 -19.96
N HIS A 68 12.77 -7.72 -19.33
CA HIS A 68 11.79 -6.65 -19.37
C HIS A 68 11.63 -6.13 -17.94
N LEU A 69 12.05 -4.89 -17.70
CA LEU A 69 12.21 -4.31 -16.38
C LEU A 69 11.47 -2.98 -16.26
N MET A 70 11.10 -2.65 -15.04
CA MET A 70 10.49 -1.39 -14.62
C MET A 70 11.46 -0.70 -13.68
N VAL A 71 11.91 0.50 -14.06
CA VAL A 71 12.81 1.34 -13.24
C VAL A 71 11.99 2.47 -12.64
N LYS A 72 11.90 2.49 -11.31
CA LYS A 72 11.18 3.52 -10.54
C LYS A 72 12.18 4.44 -9.86
N VAL A 73 12.02 5.74 -10.07
CA VAL A 73 12.86 6.82 -9.53
C VAL A 73 12.00 7.95 -8.94
N MET A 74 12.53 8.71 -7.99
CA MET A 74 11.81 9.85 -7.40
C MET A 74 11.62 10.97 -8.42
N LYS A 75 10.48 11.66 -8.33
CA LYS A 75 10.17 12.84 -9.16
C LYS A 75 10.30 14.14 -8.36
N GLY A 76 10.41 15.27 -9.07
CA GLY A 76 10.32 16.62 -8.49
C GLY A 76 11.62 17.15 -7.91
N SER A 77 11.59 18.41 -7.46
CA SER A 77 12.74 19.07 -6.81
C SER A 77 13.00 18.52 -5.41
N ASP A 78 14.14 18.89 -4.80
CA ASP A 78 14.44 18.49 -3.42
C ASP A 78 13.38 18.99 -2.43
N GLU A 79 12.84 20.20 -2.62
CA GLU A 79 11.78 20.75 -1.78
C GLU A 79 10.47 19.94 -1.90
N PHE A 80 10.14 19.47 -3.10
CA PHE A 80 8.99 18.59 -3.31
C PHE A 80 9.22 17.23 -2.64
N ARG A 81 10.41 16.63 -2.82
CA ARG A 81 10.78 15.34 -2.22
C ARG A 81 10.82 15.39 -0.69
N GLU A 82 11.17 16.54 -0.10
CA GLU A 82 11.14 16.75 1.36
C GLU A 82 9.72 16.94 1.89
N SER A 83 8.92 17.79 1.26
CA SER A 83 7.55 18.07 1.72
C SER A 83 6.60 16.86 1.58
N SER A 84 6.90 15.95 0.66
CA SER A 84 6.16 14.70 0.42
C SER A 84 6.74 13.47 1.14
N LEU A 85 7.84 13.61 1.88
CA LEU A 85 8.58 12.51 2.52
C LEU A 85 9.08 11.43 1.53
N ALA A 86 9.28 11.77 0.26
CA ALA A 86 9.68 10.82 -0.79
C ALA A 86 10.96 10.05 -0.43
N LYS A 87 11.96 10.70 0.17
CA LYS A 87 13.20 10.03 0.60
C LYS A 87 12.93 8.89 1.59
N ILE A 88 11.96 9.06 2.49
CA ILE A 88 11.56 8.05 3.47
C ILE A 88 10.74 6.97 2.78
N GLN A 89 9.71 7.34 2.02
CA GLN A 89 8.81 6.41 1.34
C GLN A 89 9.57 5.46 0.40
N PHE A 90 10.41 5.99 -0.49
CA PHE A 90 11.18 5.18 -1.44
C PHE A 90 12.31 4.41 -0.77
N GLY A 91 12.93 4.97 0.28
CA GLY A 91 13.92 4.27 1.09
C GLY A 91 13.31 3.05 1.79
N ASN A 92 12.15 3.22 2.42
CA ASN A 92 11.39 2.14 3.04
C ASN A 92 10.93 1.11 1.99
N GLU A 93 10.48 1.54 0.80
CA GLU A 93 10.09 0.64 -0.30
C GLU A 93 11.27 -0.27 -0.69
N ILE A 94 12.44 0.30 -0.97
CA ILE A 94 13.67 -0.45 -1.28
C ILE A 94 14.02 -1.40 -0.13
N TYR A 95 13.89 -0.96 1.11
CA TYR A 95 14.20 -1.77 2.29
C TYR A 95 13.33 -3.04 2.37
N ILE A 96 12.04 -2.95 2.04
CA ILE A 96 11.16 -4.14 1.98
C ILE A 96 11.71 -5.15 0.97
N TYR A 97 12.04 -4.71 -0.24
CA TYR A 97 12.53 -5.59 -1.29
C TYR A 97 13.89 -6.22 -0.99
N THR A 98 14.80 -5.45 -0.38
CA THR A 98 16.21 -5.82 -0.19
C THR A 98 16.50 -6.49 1.15
N HIS A 99 15.67 -6.30 2.18
CA HIS A 99 15.91 -6.80 3.53
C HIS A 99 14.75 -7.62 4.10
N VAL A 100 13.51 -7.15 4.01
CA VAL A 100 12.34 -7.86 4.59
C VAL A 100 11.98 -9.11 3.78
N LEU A 101 11.78 -8.96 2.46
CA LEU A 101 11.38 -10.08 1.60
C LEU A 101 12.38 -11.24 1.61
N PRO A 102 13.71 -11.03 1.59
CA PRO A 102 14.68 -12.12 1.75
C PRO A 102 14.51 -12.91 3.05
N VAL A 103 14.32 -12.22 4.19
CA VAL A 103 14.09 -12.89 5.48
C VAL A 103 12.77 -13.66 5.46
N PHE A 104 11.71 -13.10 4.89
CA PHE A 104 10.42 -13.78 4.79
C PHE A 104 10.49 -15.00 3.88
N ARG A 105 11.20 -14.93 2.75
CA ARG A 105 11.46 -16.07 1.86
C ARG A 105 12.23 -17.18 2.57
N ASP A 106 13.25 -16.83 3.36
CA ASP A 106 14.01 -17.78 4.19
C ASP A 106 13.11 -18.50 5.22
N LEU A 107 12.20 -17.78 5.88
CA LEU A 107 11.25 -18.39 6.83
C LEU A 107 10.31 -19.41 6.17
N LEU A 108 9.94 -19.18 4.92
CA LEU A 108 9.05 -20.02 4.15
C LEU A 108 9.78 -21.17 3.44
N ALA A 109 11.11 -21.16 3.41
CA ALA A 109 11.90 -22.20 2.79
C ALA A 109 11.59 -23.58 3.40
N GLY A 110 11.15 -24.52 2.56
CA GLY A 110 10.76 -25.87 2.98
C GLY A 110 9.38 -25.97 3.63
N THR A 111 8.55 -24.92 3.53
CA THR A 111 7.11 -24.97 3.84
C THR A 111 6.29 -25.12 2.56
N GLU A 112 4.99 -25.42 2.70
CA GLU A 112 4.03 -25.45 1.58
C GLU A 112 3.53 -24.06 1.16
N VAL A 113 3.85 -23.02 1.94
CA VAL A 113 3.41 -21.65 1.69
C VAL A 113 4.35 -20.98 0.71
N GLN A 114 3.79 -20.44 -0.38
CA GLN A 114 4.59 -19.83 -1.44
C GLN A 114 4.91 -18.36 -1.13
N ALA A 115 6.19 -18.00 -1.23
CA ALA A 115 6.70 -16.65 -1.04
C ALA A 115 6.65 -15.80 -2.34
N ASP A 116 5.54 -15.88 -3.08
CA ASP A 116 5.42 -15.33 -4.43
C ASP A 116 4.68 -13.98 -4.46
N TRP A 117 4.95 -13.09 -3.50
CA TRP A 117 4.16 -11.87 -3.31
C TRP A 117 4.44 -10.75 -4.30
N CYS A 118 5.67 -10.64 -4.81
CA CYS A 118 6.13 -9.47 -5.57
C CYS A 118 6.75 -9.86 -6.92
N PRO A 119 6.86 -8.92 -7.87
CA PRO A 119 7.74 -9.07 -9.03
C PRO A 119 9.18 -9.42 -8.62
N GLY A 120 9.96 -9.99 -9.55
CA GLY A 120 11.41 -10.14 -9.35
C GLY A 120 12.08 -8.79 -9.09
N VAL A 121 13.05 -8.75 -8.18
CA VAL A 121 13.81 -7.53 -7.85
C VAL A 121 15.20 -7.69 -8.46
N TYR A 122 15.59 -6.75 -9.31
CA TYR A 122 16.88 -6.78 -10.02
C TYR A 122 17.89 -5.79 -9.46
N PHE A 123 17.41 -4.68 -8.88
CA PHE A 123 18.27 -3.67 -8.27
C PHE A 123 17.44 -2.79 -7.33
N GLY A 124 18.04 -2.30 -6.24
CA GLY A 124 17.35 -1.49 -5.24
C GLY A 124 18.35 -0.76 -4.37
N GLU A 125 18.62 0.51 -4.66
CA GLU A 125 19.57 1.32 -3.89
C GLU A 125 19.11 2.77 -3.74
N ALA A 126 19.53 3.38 -2.64
CA ALA A 126 19.32 4.81 -2.38
C ALA A 126 20.66 5.45 -2.05
N GLY A 127 20.97 6.59 -2.67
CA GLY A 127 22.29 7.20 -2.56
C GLY A 127 22.56 8.29 -3.60
N SER A 128 23.85 8.59 -3.77
CA SER A 128 24.31 9.51 -4.80
C SER A 128 24.64 8.74 -6.08
N PHE A 129 24.05 9.16 -7.19
CA PHE A 129 24.34 8.61 -8.52
C PHE A 129 24.86 9.73 -9.43
N PRO A 130 26.14 10.13 -9.34
CA PRO A 130 26.69 11.27 -10.06
C PRO A 130 26.69 11.11 -11.59
N SER A 131 26.49 9.93 -12.14
CA SER A 131 26.27 9.77 -13.58
C SER A 131 24.81 9.97 -13.99
N TYR A 132 23.87 9.99 -13.04
CA TYR A 132 22.42 10.14 -13.27
C TYR A 132 21.91 11.53 -12.88
N SER A 133 22.12 11.94 -11.63
CA SER A 133 21.62 13.20 -11.05
C SER A 133 22.59 13.74 -10.00
N ASP A 134 22.55 15.05 -9.76
CA ASP A 134 23.32 15.70 -8.69
C ASP A 134 22.60 15.62 -7.32
N GLN A 135 21.35 15.13 -7.32
CA GLN A 135 20.53 14.95 -6.13
C GLN A 135 20.74 13.57 -5.48
N TYR A 136 20.27 13.43 -4.24
CA TYR A 136 20.07 12.12 -3.65
C TYR A 136 18.92 11.40 -4.38
N GLU A 137 19.15 10.17 -4.80
CA GLU A 137 18.20 9.39 -5.58
C GLU A 137 17.92 8.03 -4.96
N THR A 138 16.81 7.45 -5.40
CA THR A 138 16.44 6.06 -5.15
C THR A 138 16.20 5.40 -6.49
N MET A 139 16.76 4.22 -6.70
CA MET A 139 16.55 3.44 -7.90
C MET A 139 16.08 2.05 -7.52
N LEU A 140 14.85 1.74 -7.92
CA LEU A 140 14.28 0.41 -7.76
C LEU A 140 14.00 -0.17 -9.15
N VAL A 141 14.55 -1.36 -9.41
CA VAL A 141 14.36 -2.09 -10.66
C VAL A 141 13.62 -3.39 -10.37
N LEU A 142 12.39 -3.47 -10.88
CA LEU A 142 11.52 -4.63 -10.76
C LEU A 142 11.33 -5.30 -12.11
N GLU A 143 10.99 -6.58 -12.10
CA GLU A 143 10.51 -7.28 -13.27
C GLU A 143 9.23 -6.62 -13.81
N ASN A 144 9.19 -6.37 -15.11
CA ASN A 144 7.95 -6.03 -15.78
C ASN A 144 7.12 -7.31 -15.95
N ILE A 145 6.10 -7.47 -15.11
CA ILE A 145 5.23 -8.65 -15.12
C ILE A 145 4.02 -8.52 -16.07
N SER A 146 3.84 -7.39 -16.75
CA SER A 146 2.76 -7.25 -17.76
C SER A 146 2.86 -8.28 -18.90
N PRO A 147 4.04 -8.59 -19.47
CA PRO A 147 4.20 -9.67 -20.45
C PRO A 147 3.86 -11.07 -19.90
N LEU A 148 3.85 -11.26 -18.57
CA LEU A 148 3.49 -12.53 -17.93
C LEU A 148 1.97 -12.69 -17.74
N GLY A 149 1.17 -11.78 -18.30
CA GLY A 149 -0.30 -11.79 -18.24
C GLY A 149 -0.87 -11.16 -16.96
N TYR A 150 -0.05 -10.44 -16.19
CA TYR A 150 -0.55 -9.70 -15.03
C TYR A 150 -1.15 -8.36 -15.47
N VAL A 151 -2.37 -8.10 -14.99
CA VAL A 151 -3.17 -6.93 -15.34
C VAL A 151 -3.74 -6.28 -14.11
N ALA A 152 -4.08 -5.01 -14.25
CA ALA A 152 -4.71 -4.23 -13.20
C ALA A 152 -6.19 -4.66 -13.05
N GLY A 153 -6.72 -4.72 -11.83
CA GLY A 153 -8.14 -5.04 -11.59
C GLY A 153 -9.11 -3.95 -12.08
N PRO A 154 -10.43 -4.12 -11.93
CA PRO A 154 -11.38 -3.01 -12.10
C PRO A 154 -10.98 -1.78 -11.26
N ARG A 155 -11.17 -0.56 -11.77
CA ARG A 155 -10.61 0.67 -11.16
C ARG A 155 -11.19 0.98 -9.78
N LEU A 156 -12.50 0.84 -9.60
CA LEU A 156 -13.20 1.26 -8.39
C LEU A 156 -13.57 0.05 -7.53
N ASP A 157 -14.51 -0.76 -8.00
CA ASP A 157 -15.06 -1.89 -7.25
C ASP A 157 -14.46 -3.22 -7.72
N LEU A 158 -13.93 -3.99 -6.78
CA LEU A 158 -13.39 -5.33 -7.03
C LEU A 158 -14.47 -6.39 -6.81
N GLU A 159 -14.40 -7.47 -7.57
CA GLU A 159 -15.22 -8.65 -7.31
C GLU A 159 -14.73 -9.44 -6.10
N GLU A 160 -15.61 -10.25 -5.51
CA GLU A 160 -15.30 -11.11 -4.36
C GLU A 160 -14.06 -12.00 -4.59
N THR A 161 -13.85 -12.51 -5.81
CA THR A 161 -12.69 -13.34 -6.17
C THR A 161 -11.36 -12.58 -6.05
N HIS A 162 -11.33 -11.30 -6.46
CA HIS A 162 -10.18 -10.43 -6.31
C HIS A 162 -9.90 -10.15 -4.82
N LEU A 163 -10.95 -9.79 -4.08
CA LEU A 163 -10.86 -9.44 -2.66
C LEU A 163 -10.35 -10.62 -1.82
N ARG A 164 -10.86 -11.84 -2.07
CA ARG A 164 -10.37 -13.06 -1.41
C ARG A 164 -8.91 -13.36 -1.73
N LEU A 165 -8.48 -13.11 -2.97
CA LEU A 165 -7.09 -13.29 -3.35
C LEU A 165 -6.18 -12.28 -2.65
N MET A 166 -6.60 -11.02 -2.55
CA MET A 166 -5.90 -9.98 -1.79
C MET A 166 -5.76 -10.37 -0.31
N ALA A 167 -6.88 -10.72 0.34
CA ALA A 167 -6.89 -11.14 1.74
C ALA A 167 -5.93 -12.31 2.02
N ARG A 168 -5.92 -13.34 1.15
CA ARG A 168 -5.05 -14.51 1.31
C ARG A 168 -3.57 -14.18 1.08
N ASN A 169 -3.28 -13.33 0.10
CA ASN A 169 -1.91 -12.94 -0.23
C ASN A 169 -1.28 -12.16 0.94
N ILE A 170 -1.95 -11.11 1.43
CA ILE A 170 -1.45 -10.31 2.55
C ILE A 170 -1.46 -11.07 3.89
N ALA A 171 -2.34 -12.05 4.07
CA ALA A 171 -2.35 -12.92 5.25
C ALA A 171 -1.04 -13.70 5.42
N SER A 172 -0.55 -14.32 4.35
CA SER A 172 0.70 -15.09 4.38
C SER A 172 1.94 -14.19 4.59
N PHE A 173 1.90 -12.96 4.06
CA PHE A 173 2.92 -11.95 4.30
C PHE A 173 2.97 -11.55 5.79
N HIS A 174 1.83 -11.19 6.39
CA HIS A 174 1.75 -10.84 7.81
C HIS A 174 2.19 -11.98 8.75
N ALA A 175 1.87 -13.23 8.40
CA ALA A 175 2.24 -14.41 9.18
C ALA A 175 3.76 -14.54 9.41
N CYS A 176 4.59 -14.04 8.49
CA CYS A 176 6.05 -14.07 8.64
C CYS A 176 6.53 -13.23 9.83
N THR A 177 5.93 -12.04 10.02
CA THR A 177 6.24 -11.20 11.18
C THR A 177 5.87 -11.89 12.49
N TYR A 178 4.69 -12.51 12.54
CA TYR A 178 4.21 -13.24 13.72
C TYR A 178 5.08 -14.45 14.05
N ALA A 179 5.55 -15.17 13.02
CA ALA A 179 6.44 -16.31 13.20
C ALA A 179 7.80 -15.89 13.78
N LEU A 180 8.39 -14.80 13.28
CA LEU A 180 9.62 -14.25 13.86
C LEU A 180 9.42 -13.86 15.32
N ARG A 181 8.31 -13.20 15.65
CA ARG A 181 7.97 -12.81 17.02
C ARG A 181 7.87 -14.01 17.95
N ILE A 182 7.08 -15.02 17.57
CA ILE A 182 6.89 -16.23 18.38
C ILE A 182 8.22 -16.96 18.62
N ARG A 183 9.11 -16.96 17.62
CA ARG A 183 10.45 -17.55 17.74
C ARG A 183 11.43 -16.71 18.57
N ASN A 184 11.07 -15.49 18.95
CA ASN A 184 11.98 -14.49 19.49
C ASN A 184 13.20 -14.29 18.57
N ASP A 185 12.96 -14.29 17.26
CA ASP A 185 14.02 -14.15 16.26
C ASP A 185 14.56 -12.70 16.26
N PRO A 186 15.86 -12.48 16.51
CA PRO A 186 16.43 -11.13 16.60
C PRO A 186 16.34 -10.36 15.28
N ARG A 187 16.17 -11.05 14.14
CA ARG A 187 15.98 -10.40 12.84
C ARG A 187 14.72 -9.54 12.82
N LEU A 188 13.68 -9.86 13.61
CA LEU A 188 12.47 -9.04 13.65
C LEU A 188 12.78 -7.60 14.06
N GLN A 189 13.55 -7.42 15.14
CA GLN A 189 13.89 -6.07 15.60
C GLN A 189 14.74 -5.33 14.56
N GLN A 190 15.68 -6.03 13.91
CA GLN A 190 16.50 -5.44 12.85
C GLN A 190 15.64 -4.95 11.67
N LEU A 191 14.65 -5.75 11.25
CA LEU A 191 13.71 -5.36 10.18
C LEU A 191 12.84 -4.17 10.59
N ILE A 192 12.37 -4.13 11.84
CA ILE A 192 11.57 -3.00 12.36
C ILE A 192 12.41 -1.72 12.40
N ASP A 193 13.64 -1.80 12.90
CA ASP A 193 14.53 -0.65 13.05
C ASP A 193 14.98 -0.06 11.70
N GLY A 194 14.99 -0.88 10.64
CA GLY A 194 15.27 -0.43 9.28
C GLY A 194 14.10 0.25 8.57
N ILE A 195 12.87 0.12 9.09
CA ILE A 195 11.69 0.80 8.56
C ILE A 195 11.55 2.14 9.29
N THR A 196 11.75 3.24 8.56
CA THR A 196 11.60 4.58 9.11
C THR A 196 10.10 4.87 9.35
N PRO A 197 9.68 5.26 10.56
CA PRO A 197 8.27 5.56 10.83
C PRO A 197 7.72 6.70 9.96
N LEU A 198 6.51 6.51 9.44
CA LEU A 198 5.77 7.50 8.65
C LEU A 198 4.65 8.15 9.49
N ASP A 199 4.96 8.58 10.71
CA ASP A 199 3.97 9.14 11.63
C ASP A 199 3.24 10.35 11.03
N TYR A 200 1.93 10.41 11.24
CA TYR A 200 1.12 11.55 10.85
C TYR A 200 1.34 12.76 11.77
N VAL A 201 1.77 12.53 13.02
CA VAL A 201 1.97 13.57 14.03
C VAL A 201 3.32 13.38 14.70
N HIS A 202 4.15 14.43 14.69
CA HIS A 202 5.44 14.48 15.36
C HIS A 202 5.52 15.71 16.29
N GLY A 203 5.20 15.50 17.57
CA GLY A 203 5.03 16.60 18.53
C GLY A 203 3.86 17.49 18.12
N ASP A 204 4.14 18.78 17.89
CA ASP A 204 3.16 19.76 17.43
C ASP A 204 3.03 19.84 15.90
N LYS A 205 3.86 19.12 15.14
CA LYS A 205 3.82 19.10 13.68
C LYS A 205 2.96 17.95 13.17
N THR A 206 2.21 18.21 12.11
CA THR A 206 1.43 17.21 11.37
C THR A 206 2.04 16.98 10.00
N PHE A 207 1.77 15.82 9.39
CA PHE A 207 2.06 15.61 7.98
C PHE A 207 1.08 16.46 7.15
N THR A 208 1.55 17.62 6.70
CA THR A 208 0.72 18.72 6.17
C THR A 208 -0.28 18.28 5.10
N SER A 209 0.14 17.45 4.14
CA SER A 209 -0.75 16.98 3.06
C SER A 209 -1.92 16.16 3.59
N TYR A 210 -1.65 15.17 4.44
CA TYR A 210 -2.69 14.36 5.07
C TYR A 210 -3.59 15.18 6.00
N ASP A 211 -3.01 16.11 6.78
CA ASP A 211 -3.78 16.97 7.68
C ASP A 211 -4.86 17.76 6.94
N VAL A 212 -4.43 18.44 5.86
CA VAL A 212 -5.33 19.25 5.04
C VAL A 212 -6.39 18.39 4.35
N LEU A 213 -5.98 17.29 3.72
CA LEU A 213 -6.91 16.42 2.98
C LEU A 213 -7.92 15.73 3.91
N LEU A 214 -7.50 15.25 5.07
CA LEU A 214 -8.39 14.62 6.05
C LEU A 214 -9.40 15.63 6.60
N ARG A 215 -8.99 16.88 6.87
CA ARG A 215 -9.90 17.93 7.33
C ARG A 215 -10.93 18.28 6.26
N LEU A 216 -10.50 18.52 5.02
CA LEU A 216 -11.41 18.82 3.90
C LEU A 216 -12.39 17.66 3.64
N GLY A 217 -11.90 16.41 3.70
CA GLY A 217 -12.75 15.22 3.57
C GLY A 217 -13.76 15.07 4.71
N ALA A 218 -13.36 15.38 5.95
CA ALA A 218 -14.27 15.40 7.10
C ALA A 218 -15.33 16.50 6.95
N ASP A 219 -14.94 17.72 6.54
CA ASP A 219 -15.86 18.83 6.28
C ASP A 219 -16.91 18.44 5.22
N ARG A 220 -16.49 17.72 4.17
CA ARG A 220 -17.38 17.20 3.13
C ARG A 220 -18.41 16.24 3.69
N TRP A 221 -17.98 15.24 4.47
CA TRP A 221 -18.88 14.31 5.16
C TRP A 221 -19.89 15.10 5.99
N TYR A 222 -19.41 15.95 6.89
CA TYR A 222 -20.27 16.58 7.89
C TYR A 222 -21.32 17.46 7.22
N SER A 223 -20.91 18.19 6.18
CA SER A 223 -21.79 19.00 5.35
C SER A 223 -22.87 18.17 4.64
N TYR A 224 -22.55 16.94 4.21
CA TYR A 224 -23.52 16.04 3.60
C TYR A 224 -24.51 15.51 4.63
N LEU A 225 -24.04 15.01 5.78
CA LEU A 225 -24.92 14.52 6.85
C LEU A 225 -25.85 15.60 7.41
N ASP A 226 -25.39 16.85 7.53
CA ASP A 226 -26.22 17.97 7.99
C ASP A 226 -27.36 18.30 7.01
N LYS A 227 -27.15 18.05 5.71
CA LYS A 227 -28.19 18.22 4.66
C LYS A 227 -29.13 17.03 4.55
N HIS A 228 -28.72 15.88 5.08
CA HIS A 228 -29.41 14.59 4.98
C HIS A 228 -29.68 13.97 6.37
N PRO A 229 -30.49 14.64 7.22
CA PRO A 229 -30.77 14.17 8.58
C PRO A 229 -31.46 12.80 8.62
N GLU A 230 -32.10 12.36 7.54
CA GLU A 230 -32.67 11.01 7.37
C GLU A 230 -31.61 9.90 7.48
N LEU A 231 -30.35 10.18 7.14
CA LEU A 231 -29.26 9.22 7.28
C LEU A 231 -28.87 8.98 8.75
N LEU A 232 -29.29 9.87 9.65
CA LEU A 232 -29.00 9.86 11.09
C LEU A 232 -30.17 9.33 11.94
N GLU A 233 -31.16 8.67 11.34
CA GLU A 233 -32.31 8.11 12.05
C GLU A 233 -31.91 7.04 13.08
N LYS A 234 -30.87 6.25 12.78
CA LYS A 234 -30.34 5.25 13.71
C LYS A 234 -29.56 5.93 14.83
N LEU A 235 -30.09 5.86 16.06
CA LEU A 235 -29.52 6.54 17.22
C LEU A 235 -28.04 6.23 17.45
N SER A 236 -27.61 4.98 17.29
CA SER A 236 -26.19 4.61 17.46
C SER A 236 -25.29 5.31 16.43
N PHE A 237 -25.74 5.39 15.18
CA PHE A 237 -24.97 6.05 14.13
C PHE A 237 -24.89 7.56 14.37
N LYS A 238 -26.00 8.18 14.77
CA LYS A 238 -26.03 9.58 15.16
C LYS A 238 -25.04 9.87 16.30
N GLN A 239 -25.03 9.04 17.34
CA GLN A 239 -24.10 9.18 18.46
C GLN A 239 -22.65 9.06 18.03
N ASP A 240 -22.30 8.06 17.21
CA ASP A 240 -20.93 7.90 16.69
C ASP A 240 -20.48 9.15 15.92
N MET A 241 -21.34 9.70 15.06
CA MET A 241 -21.02 10.89 14.27
C MET A 241 -20.89 12.15 15.12
N GLU A 242 -21.74 12.33 16.13
CA GLU A 242 -21.66 13.45 17.08
C GLU A 242 -20.36 13.40 17.88
N GLN A 243 -19.95 12.23 18.36
CA GLN A 243 -18.70 12.06 19.08
C GLN A 243 -17.47 12.28 18.20
N LEU A 244 -17.47 11.72 16.98
CA LEU A 244 -16.41 11.96 16.01
C LEU A 244 -16.26 13.45 15.70
N ARG A 245 -17.38 14.16 15.49
CA ARG A 245 -17.37 15.61 15.27
C ARG A 245 -16.78 16.33 16.48
N GLN A 246 -17.30 16.04 17.67
CA GLN A 246 -16.87 16.69 18.90
C GLN A 246 -15.36 16.53 19.19
N ARG A 247 -14.81 15.33 18.98
CA ARG A 247 -13.41 15.01 19.36
C ARG A 247 -12.41 15.29 18.24
N TYR A 248 -12.79 15.08 16.99
CA TYR A 248 -11.84 14.97 15.88
C TYR A 248 -12.15 15.85 14.66
N GLU A 249 -13.22 16.66 14.64
CA GLU A 249 -13.52 17.56 13.52
C GLU A 249 -12.34 18.48 13.17
N ALA A 250 -11.74 19.12 14.16
CA ALA A 250 -10.62 20.05 13.93
C ALA A 250 -9.28 19.34 13.67
N THR A 251 -9.12 18.08 14.10
CA THR A 251 -7.83 17.36 14.04
C THR A 251 -7.98 15.86 13.72
N PRO A 252 -8.62 15.50 12.59
CA PRO A 252 -8.86 14.09 12.24
C PRO A 252 -7.55 13.30 12.10
N ILE A 253 -6.45 13.97 11.75
CA ILE A 253 -5.11 13.38 11.68
C ILE A 253 -4.62 12.80 13.02
N ARG A 254 -5.09 13.32 14.16
CA ARG A 254 -4.72 12.77 15.48
C ARG A 254 -5.37 11.42 15.73
N LEU A 255 -6.61 11.24 15.27
CA LEU A 255 -7.26 9.91 15.28
C LEU A 255 -6.51 8.96 14.36
N MET A 256 -6.11 9.41 13.16
CA MET A 256 -5.28 8.59 12.26
C MET A 256 -3.99 8.14 12.92
N GLN A 257 -3.27 9.03 13.63
CA GLN A 257 -2.08 8.63 14.40
C GLN A 257 -2.42 7.63 15.51
N LYS A 258 -3.53 7.81 16.24
CA LYS A 258 -3.98 6.88 17.29
C LYS A 258 -4.24 5.49 16.72
N LEU A 259 -4.83 5.42 15.52
CA LEU A 259 -5.13 4.17 14.82
C LEU A 259 -3.87 3.43 14.31
N LEU A 260 -2.70 4.09 14.31
CA LEU A 260 -1.41 3.45 14.04
C LEU A 260 -0.80 2.76 15.28
N ALA A 261 -1.47 2.81 16.43
CA ALA A 261 -0.94 2.25 17.68
C ALA A 261 -0.46 0.81 17.49
N ARG A 262 0.76 0.55 18.00
CA ARG A 262 1.36 -0.77 17.96
C ARG A 262 0.70 -1.68 19.00
N ASP A 263 0.65 -2.96 18.68
CA ASP A 263 0.14 -4.02 19.52
C ASP A 263 1.17 -5.15 19.59
N ASP A 264 1.41 -5.67 20.79
CA ASP A 264 2.46 -6.66 21.06
C ASP A 264 2.19 -8.01 20.38
N VAL A 265 0.94 -8.30 20.01
CA VAL A 265 0.54 -9.55 19.35
C VAL A 265 0.37 -9.33 17.85
N PHE A 266 -0.42 -8.34 17.47
CA PHE A 266 -0.92 -8.20 16.11
C PHE A 266 -0.14 -7.22 15.25
N SER A 267 0.79 -6.40 15.77
CA SER A 267 1.59 -5.59 14.84
C SER A 267 2.38 -6.48 13.87
N ALA A 268 2.42 -6.07 12.61
CA ALA A 268 3.14 -6.75 11.54
C ALA A 268 3.88 -5.71 10.69
N ILE A 269 4.90 -6.14 9.95
CA ILE A 269 5.38 -5.35 8.82
C ILE A 269 4.28 -5.41 7.76
N LEU A 270 3.77 -4.23 7.39
CA LEU A 270 2.62 -4.06 6.51
C LEU A 270 3.06 -3.75 5.07
N HIS A 271 2.12 -3.81 4.14
CA HIS A 271 2.27 -3.11 2.88
C HIS A 271 2.07 -1.60 3.05
N GLY A 272 1.10 -1.20 3.88
CA GLY A 272 0.84 0.19 4.29
C GLY A 272 -0.07 0.97 3.34
N ASP A 273 0.12 0.80 2.02
CA ASP A 273 -0.80 1.31 0.98
C ASP A 273 -1.46 0.16 0.21
N TYR A 274 -2.00 -0.84 0.93
CA TYR A 274 -2.56 -2.03 0.30
C TYR A 274 -3.91 -1.72 -0.36
N ASN A 275 -3.91 -1.47 -1.67
CA ASN A 275 -5.12 -1.19 -2.45
C ASN A 275 -4.98 -1.72 -3.89
N ARG A 276 -6.08 -1.65 -4.65
CA ARG A 276 -6.17 -2.13 -6.05
C ARG A 276 -5.12 -1.52 -7.00
N ASN A 277 -4.63 -0.31 -6.75
CA ASN A 277 -3.64 0.35 -7.60
C ASN A 277 -2.24 -0.24 -7.42
N ASN A 278 -1.99 -0.90 -6.28
CA ASN A 278 -0.68 -1.45 -5.89
C ASN A 278 -0.65 -2.98 -5.96
N VAL A 279 -1.62 -3.58 -6.66
CA VAL A 279 -1.65 -5.01 -6.98
C VAL A 279 -1.97 -5.26 -8.44
N LEU A 280 -1.32 -6.27 -9.02
CA LEU A 280 -1.67 -6.82 -10.33
C LEU A 280 -2.17 -8.25 -10.18
N PHE A 281 -3.18 -8.61 -10.96
CA PHE A 281 -3.81 -9.91 -10.99
C PHE A 281 -3.41 -10.66 -12.24
N LYS A 282 -3.12 -11.95 -12.11
CA LYS A 282 -3.10 -12.89 -13.25
C LYS A 282 -4.46 -13.53 -13.38
N LEU A 283 -5.02 -13.51 -14.58
CA LEU A 283 -6.33 -14.08 -14.88
C LEU A 283 -6.16 -15.45 -15.55
N ASP A 284 -7.11 -16.35 -15.30
CA ASP A 284 -7.27 -17.56 -16.12
C ASP A 284 -8.01 -17.28 -17.44
N ASP A 285 -8.18 -18.31 -18.26
CA ASP A 285 -8.86 -18.21 -19.56
C ASP A 285 -10.34 -17.80 -19.45
N THR A 286 -10.93 -17.85 -18.26
CA THR A 286 -12.32 -17.41 -17.99
C THR A 286 -12.39 -15.96 -17.49
N GLY A 287 -11.24 -15.32 -17.27
CA GLY A 287 -11.13 -13.96 -16.73
C GLY A 287 -11.11 -13.90 -15.21
N LYS A 288 -11.04 -15.03 -14.50
CA LYS A 288 -11.02 -15.06 -13.03
C LYS A 288 -9.60 -14.85 -12.50
N PRO A 289 -9.41 -14.04 -11.43
CA PRO A 289 -8.09 -13.86 -10.83
C PRO A 289 -7.60 -15.14 -10.14
N ILE A 290 -6.40 -15.59 -10.52
CA ILE A 290 -5.76 -16.83 -10.02
C ILE A 290 -4.43 -16.57 -9.29
N ALA A 291 -3.76 -15.45 -9.55
CA ALA A 291 -2.55 -15.04 -8.84
C ALA A 291 -2.51 -13.52 -8.67
N LEU A 292 -1.75 -13.06 -7.68
CA LEU A 292 -1.63 -11.65 -7.34
C LEU A 292 -0.17 -11.30 -7.06
N LYS A 293 0.24 -10.12 -7.52
CA LYS A 293 1.53 -9.51 -7.20
C LYS A 293 1.32 -8.13 -6.60
N MET A 294 1.89 -7.91 -5.43
CA MET A 294 1.98 -6.62 -4.75
C MET A 294 3.23 -5.88 -5.23
N PHE A 295 3.12 -4.57 -5.33
CA PHE A 295 4.22 -3.66 -5.59
C PHE A 295 3.94 -2.32 -4.90
N ASP A 296 4.90 -1.40 -4.89
CA ASP A 296 4.73 -0.08 -4.26
C ASP A 296 4.56 -0.10 -2.73
N PHE A 297 5.64 -0.47 -2.02
CA PHE A 297 5.67 -0.50 -0.55
C PHE A 297 6.00 0.88 0.07
N GLN A 298 5.65 1.99 -0.58
CA GLN A 298 6.08 3.33 -0.15
C GLN A 298 5.55 3.75 1.22
N GLU A 299 4.35 3.29 1.58
CA GLU A 299 3.72 3.59 2.87
C GLU A 299 3.93 2.50 3.92
N ASN A 300 4.88 1.58 3.70
CA ASN A 300 5.08 0.45 4.61
C ASN A 300 5.46 0.92 6.02
N ARG A 301 4.94 0.18 7.00
CA ARG A 301 5.02 0.48 8.44
C ARG A 301 5.07 -0.83 9.22
N TYR A 302 5.62 -0.77 10.44
CA TYR A 302 5.35 -1.79 11.45
C TYR A 302 4.19 -1.32 12.34
N ALA A 303 2.99 -1.85 12.07
CA ALA A 303 1.74 -1.44 12.72
C ALA A 303 0.67 -2.55 12.63
N THR A 304 -0.58 -2.25 12.97
CA THR A 304 -1.71 -3.20 12.95
C THR A 304 -2.10 -3.65 11.52
N PRO A 305 -2.39 -4.95 11.27
CA PRO A 305 -2.84 -5.45 9.97
C PRO A 305 -4.21 -4.89 9.55
N ALA A 306 -4.94 -4.28 10.50
CA ALA A 306 -6.20 -3.61 10.21
C ALA A 306 -6.02 -2.45 9.21
N ILE A 307 -4.83 -1.84 9.15
CA ILE A 307 -4.50 -0.79 8.17
C ILE A 307 -4.63 -1.33 6.75
N ASP A 308 -3.91 -2.41 6.42
CA ASP A 308 -3.97 -3.00 5.08
C ASP A 308 -5.37 -3.52 4.78
N LEU A 309 -5.98 -4.25 5.73
CA LEU A 309 -7.28 -4.89 5.54
C LEU A 309 -8.42 -3.90 5.38
N ALA A 310 -8.64 -3.01 6.35
CA ALA A 310 -9.76 -2.09 6.33
C ALA A 310 -9.66 -1.13 5.12
N PHE A 311 -8.44 -0.76 4.74
CA PHE A 311 -8.21 0.13 3.62
C PHE A 311 -8.68 -0.46 2.29
N PHE A 312 -8.16 -1.61 1.84
CA PHE A 312 -8.61 -2.16 0.56
C PHE A 312 -10.09 -2.56 0.59
N MET A 313 -10.59 -3.04 1.74
CA MET A 313 -11.98 -3.47 1.86
C MET A 313 -12.94 -2.27 1.71
N TYR A 314 -12.68 -1.15 2.37
CA TYR A 314 -13.53 0.04 2.22
C TYR A 314 -13.37 0.74 0.87
N MET A 315 -12.16 0.73 0.30
CA MET A 315 -11.92 1.33 -1.02
C MET A 315 -12.59 0.55 -2.16
N SER A 316 -12.59 -0.78 -2.08
CA SER A 316 -12.91 -1.63 -3.23
C SER A 316 -14.19 -2.45 -3.13
N MET A 317 -14.92 -2.40 -2.00
CA MET A 317 -16.21 -3.11 -1.87
C MET A 317 -17.40 -2.18 -2.04
N THR A 318 -18.32 -2.56 -2.94
CA THR A 318 -19.68 -2.00 -2.97
C THR A 318 -20.41 -2.19 -1.64
N GLU A 319 -21.47 -1.43 -1.41
CA GLU A 319 -22.34 -1.60 -0.24
C GLU A 319 -22.83 -3.04 -0.10
N GLU A 320 -23.36 -3.61 -1.20
CA GLU A 320 -23.81 -5.00 -1.25
C GLU A 320 -22.70 -6.01 -0.88
N LEU A 321 -21.47 -5.78 -1.34
CA LEU A 321 -20.33 -6.62 -0.99
C LEU A 321 -19.92 -6.46 0.48
N ARG A 322 -19.98 -5.25 1.05
CA ARG A 322 -19.73 -5.04 2.48
C ARG A 322 -20.76 -5.77 3.32
N GLU A 323 -22.03 -5.71 2.96
CA GLU A 323 -23.10 -6.41 3.68
C GLU A 323 -22.93 -7.94 3.66
N ARG A 324 -22.64 -8.52 2.50
CA ARG A 324 -22.62 -9.99 2.37
C ARG A 324 -21.25 -10.64 2.61
N CYS A 325 -20.14 -9.95 2.31
CA CYS A 325 -18.81 -10.57 2.25
C CYS A 325 -17.85 -10.13 3.38
N TRP A 326 -18.08 -9.00 4.04
CA TRP A 326 -17.09 -8.38 4.94
C TRP A 326 -16.53 -9.34 6.00
N ASP A 327 -17.42 -9.99 6.77
CA ASP A 327 -17.00 -10.87 7.86
C ASP A 327 -16.33 -12.14 7.32
N SER A 328 -16.91 -12.74 6.26
CA SER A 328 -16.32 -13.94 5.61
C SER A 328 -14.94 -13.67 5.00
N LEU A 329 -14.65 -12.42 4.62
CA LEU A 329 -13.34 -12.07 4.09
C LEU A 329 -12.29 -11.95 5.21
N LEU A 330 -12.70 -11.42 6.37
CA LEU A 330 -11.85 -11.40 7.57
C LEU A 330 -11.56 -12.83 8.07
N GLU A 331 -12.53 -13.74 7.97
CA GLU A 331 -12.33 -15.17 8.24
C GLU A 331 -11.37 -15.82 7.24
N ASP A 332 -11.46 -15.48 5.94
CA ASP A 332 -10.54 -15.95 4.90
C ASP A 332 -9.10 -15.47 5.13
N TYR A 333 -8.93 -14.18 5.48
CA TYR A 333 -7.64 -13.64 5.90
C TYR A 333 -7.11 -14.40 7.11
N HIS A 334 -7.91 -14.50 8.17
CA HIS A 334 -7.50 -15.09 9.44
C HIS A 334 -7.11 -16.57 9.30
N SER A 335 -7.94 -17.37 8.63
CA SER A 335 -7.67 -18.79 8.40
C SER A 335 -6.42 -19.01 7.55
N THR A 336 -6.15 -18.13 6.59
CA THR A 336 -4.93 -18.20 5.76
C THR A 336 -3.70 -17.76 6.56
N MET A 337 -3.82 -16.72 7.38
CA MET A 337 -2.77 -16.24 8.27
C MET A 337 -2.39 -17.32 9.27
N LEU A 338 -3.38 -17.93 9.95
CA LEU A 338 -3.16 -18.94 10.96
C LEU A 338 -2.53 -20.21 10.38
N ARG A 339 -2.99 -20.66 9.21
CA ARG A 339 -2.38 -21.78 8.47
C ARG A 339 -0.93 -21.49 8.10
N SER A 340 -0.67 -20.29 7.56
CA SER A 340 0.68 -19.89 7.17
C SER A 340 1.60 -19.83 8.39
N LEU A 341 1.11 -19.28 9.50
CA LEU A 341 1.83 -19.19 10.76
C LEU A 341 2.16 -20.59 11.32
N ALA A 342 1.17 -21.50 11.34
CA ALA A 342 1.35 -22.88 11.78
C ALA A 342 2.38 -23.62 10.90
N ALA A 343 2.32 -23.44 9.57
CA ALA A 343 3.25 -24.04 8.62
C ALA A 343 4.69 -23.54 8.82
N ILE A 344 4.89 -22.22 8.99
CA ILE A 344 6.21 -21.65 9.29
C ILE A 344 6.75 -22.25 10.58
N LEU A 345 5.94 -22.26 11.65
CA LEU A 345 6.33 -22.75 12.97
C LEU A 345 6.45 -24.28 13.07
N LYS A 346 5.96 -25.01 12.07
CA LYS A 346 5.91 -26.48 12.03
C LYS A 346 5.12 -27.08 13.20
N VAL A 347 3.98 -26.44 13.53
CA VAL A 347 3.05 -26.88 14.59
C VAL A 347 1.67 -27.18 14.01
N ASN A 348 0.82 -27.84 14.78
CA ASN A 348 -0.58 -28.01 14.40
C ASN A 348 -1.32 -26.66 14.51
N GLU A 349 -2.31 -26.41 13.66
CA GLU A 349 -3.13 -25.19 13.76
C GLU A 349 -3.79 -25.04 15.13
N LYS A 350 -4.09 -26.13 15.85
CA LYS A 350 -4.69 -26.12 17.20
C LYS A 350 -3.69 -26.00 18.34
N ASP A 351 -2.41 -25.81 18.04
CA ASP A 351 -1.38 -25.64 19.06
C ASP A 351 -1.65 -24.39 19.92
N SER A 352 -1.46 -24.51 21.24
CA SER A 352 -1.65 -23.41 22.20
C SER A 352 -0.72 -22.22 21.96
N LEU A 353 0.39 -22.44 21.25
CA LEU A 353 1.30 -21.37 20.82
C LEU A 353 0.58 -20.30 19.97
N LEU A 354 -0.53 -20.67 19.33
CA LEU A 354 -1.30 -19.81 18.43
C LEU A 354 -2.54 -19.18 19.10
N ASP A 355 -2.72 -19.35 20.42
CA ASP A 355 -3.95 -18.93 21.10
C ASP A 355 -4.20 -17.41 21.05
N SER A 356 -3.15 -16.60 21.14
CA SER A 356 -3.26 -15.14 20.99
C SER A 356 -3.66 -14.72 19.57
N TYR A 357 -3.42 -15.58 18.57
CA TYR A 357 -3.70 -15.32 17.16
C TYR A 357 -5.02 -15.93 16.69
N ARG A 358 -5.88 -16.40 17.60
CA ARG A 358 -7.20 -16.95 17.26
C ARG A 358 -8.14 -15.86 16.74
N PHE A 359 -9.22 -16.29 16.08
CA PHE A 359 -10.12 -15.37 15.39
C PHE A 359 -10.76 -14.34 16.33
N LYS A 360 -11.16 -14.76 17.54
CA LYS A 360 -11.77 -13.87 18.52
C LYS A 360 -10.83 -12.74 18.98
N PRO A 361 -9.59 -13.02 19.45
CA PRO A 361 -8.61 -11.95 19.69
C PRO A 361 -8.37 -11.06 18.47
N PHE A 362 -8.22 -11.66 17.28
CA PHE A 362 -8.00 -10.91 16.04
C PHE A 362 -9.13 -9.94 15.71
N ILE A 363 -10.40 -10.37 15.77
CA ILE A 363 -11.53 -9.52 15.38
C ILE A 363 -11.76 -8.38 16.38
N GLU A 364 -11.51 -8.62 17.68
CA GLU A 364 -11.57 -7.56 18.69
C GLU A 364 -10.44 -6.54 18.49
N HIS A 365 -9.24 -6.99 18.16
CA HIS A 365 -8.14 -6.10 17.77
C HIS A 365 -8.45 -5.31 16.49
N PHE A 366 -8.96 -5.99 15.46
CA PHE A 366 -9.32 -5.38 14.18
C PHE A 366 -10.34 -4.26 14.36
N LYS A 367 -11.40 -4.48 15.14
CA LYS A 367 -12.46 -3.50 15.43
C LYS A 367 -11.91 -2.17 15.94
N ARG A 368 -10.90 -2.21 16.81
CA ARG A 368 -10.30 -1.00 17.42
C ARG A 368 -9.56 -0.12 16.41
N HIS A 369 -9.13 -0.70 15.28
CA HIS A 369 -8.27 -0.04 14.31
C HIS A 369 -8.93 0.14 12.93
N ALA A 370 -10.05 -0.54 12.67
CA ALA A 370 -10.71 -0.57 11.36
C ALA A 370 -11.22 0.80 10.89
N ALA A 371 -11.44 1.76 11.79
CA ALA A 371 -11.74 3.14 11.44
C ALA A 371 -10.65 3.78 10.55
N TYR A 372 -9.41 3.29 10.57
CA TYR A 372 -8.36 3.76 9.69
C TYR A 372 -8.78 3.73 8.21
N GLY A 373 -9.34 2.59 7.76
CA GLY A 373 -9.80 2.44 6.38
C GLY A 373 -10.90 3.44 6.02
N VAL A 374 -11.81 3.74 6.96
CA VAL A 374 -12.87 4.75 6.80
C VAL A 374 -12.27 6.13 6.54
N PHE A 375 -11.32 6.56 7.36
CA PHE A 375 -10.72 7.89 7.23
C PHE A 375 -9.87 8.05 5.97
N VAL A 376 -9.21 6.99 5.51
CA VAL A 376 -8.52 7.02 4.21
C VAL A 376 -9.51 7.25 3.07
N THR A 377 -10.72 6.68 3.14
CA THR A 377 -11.73 6.90 2.09
C THR A 377 -12.13 8.37 1.93
N LEU A 378 -12.03 9.19 2.98
CA LEU A 378 -12.46 10.60 2.98
C LEU A 378 -11.77 11.43 1.90
N HIS A 379 -10.50 11.12 1.60
CA HIS A 379 -9.76 11.80 0.56
C HIS A 379 -9.51 10.91 -0.66
N PHE A 380 -9.32 9.59 -0.49
CA PHE A 380 -8.95 8.74 -1.62
C PHE A 380 -10.16 8.37 -2.51
N LEU A 381 -11.33 8.02 -1.96
CA LEU A 381 -12.50 7.68 -2.78
C LEU A 381 -12.92 8.80 -3.75
N PRO A 382 -12.98 10.08 -3.34
CA PRO A 382 -13.27 11.17 -4.26
C PRO A 382 -12.34 11.21 -5.48
N TRP A 383 -11.04 11.01 -5.29
CA TRP A 383 -10.07 10.96 -6.40
C TRP A 383 -10.28 9.75 -7.32
N MET A 384 -10.69 8.62 -6.77
CA MET A 384 -10.95 7.40 -7.54
C MET A 384 -12.25 7.46 -8.35
N MET A 385 -13.25 8.19 -7.86
CA MET A 385 -14.59 8.27 -8.45
C MET A 385 -14.82 9.52 -9.32
N CYS A 386 -13.98 10.56 -9.18
CA CYS A 386 -14.10 11.76 -9.98
C CYS A 386 -13.73 11.52 -11.45
N SER A 387 -14.19 12.42 -12.31
CA SER A 387 -13.83 12.43 -13.73
C SER A 387 -12.33 12.70 -13.92
N GLU A 388 -11.80 12.34 -15.09
CA GLU A 388 -10.40 12.64 -15.42
C GLU A 388 -10.07 14.13 -15.36
N GLU A 389 -11.03 15.00 -15.71
CA GLU A 389 -10.84 16.44 -15.66
C GLU A 389 -10.74 16.94 -14.22
N GLU A 390 -11.64 16.52 -13.34
CA GLU A 390 -11.56 16.84 -11.91
C GLU A 390 -10.28 16.30 -11.27
N CYS A 391 -9.87 15.08 -11.62
CA CYS A 391 -8.62 14.48 -11.15
C CYS A 391 -7.39 15.30 -11.58
N LYS A 392 -7.37 15.83 -12.81
CA LYS A 392 -6.31 16.74 -13.28
C LYS A 392 -6.26 18.03 -12.47
N GLN A 393 -7.42 18.61 -12.16
CA GLN A 393 -7.50 19.82 -11.33
C GLN A 393 -6.98 19.56 -9.91
N LEU A 394 -7.45 18.48 -9.28
CA LEU A 394 -6.97 18.03 -7.97
C LEU A 394 -5.45 17.85 -7.97
N SER A 395 -4.91 17.11 -8.94
CA SER A 395 -3.47 16.86 -9.09
C SER A 395 -2.66 18.15 -9.26
N TYR A 396 -3.15 19.07 -10.11
CA TYR A 396 -2.50 20.34 -10.40
C TYR A 396 -2.41 21.23 -9.15
N HIS A 397 -3.52 21.37 -8.40
CA HIS A 397 -3.55 22.22 -7.21
C HIS A 397 -2.81 21.58 -6.03
N PHE A 398 -2.94 20.27 -5.84
CA PHE A 398 -2.22 19.54 -4.80
C PHE A 398 -0.70 19.68 -4.93
N ALA A 399 -0.17 19.57 -6.16
CA ALA A 399 1.28 19.68 -6.40
C ALA A 399 1.85 21.11 -6.21
N ARG A 400 0.99 22.15 -6.22
CA ARG A 400 1.43 23.55 -6.21
C ARG A 400 1.19 24.24 -4.88
N ASP A 401 0.00 24.07 -4.32
CA ASP A 401 -0.41 24.72 -3.07
C ASP A 401 -1.53 23.92 -2.40
N LEU A 402 -1.13 23.17 -1.37
CA LEU A 402 -2.03 22.38 -0.52
C LEU A 402 -3.06 23.24 0.22
N HIS A 403 -2.82 24.54 0.40
CA HIS A 403 -3.73 25.44 1.10
C HIS A 403 -4.56 26.31 0.15
N SER A 404 -4.50 26.06 -1.16
CA SER A 404 -5.25 26.81 -2.16
C SER A 404 -6.77 26.62 -2.01
N LYS A 405 -7.52 27.68 -2.32
CA LYS A 405 -8.99 27.64 -2.31
C LYS A 405 -9.53 26.69 -3.38
N GLU A 406 -8.79 26.54 -4.48
CA GLU A 406 -9.10 25.67 -5.58
C GLU A 406 -8.97 24.20 -5.18
N LEU A 407 -7.89 23.81 -4.48
CA LEU A 407 -7.78 22.44 -3.94
C LEU A 407 -8.92 22.14 -2.96
N ALA A 408 -9.21 23.08 -2.06
CA ALA A 408 -10.32 22.95 -1.12
C ALA A 408 -11.66 22.76 -1.86
N HIS A 409 -11.93 23.60 -2.86
CA HIS A 409 -13.14 23.50 -3.67
C HIS A 409 -13.26 22.12 -4.34
N TRP A 410 -12.24 21.69 -5.08
CA TRP A 410 -12.27 20.42 -5.80
C TRP A 410 -12.39 19.22 -4.86
N THR A 411 -11.71 19.22 -3.72
CA THR A 411 -11.81 18.15 -2.72
C THR A 411 -13.25 17.99 -2.20
N LEU A 412 -13.95 19.12 -2.01
CA LEU A 412 -15.33 19.14 -1.51
C LEU A 412 -16.38 18.72 -2.53
N VAL A 413 -16.12 18.82 -3.84
CA VAL A 413 -17.16 18.63 -4.88
C VAL A 413 -16.87 17.50 -5.87
N CYS A 414 -15.63 17.03 -6.00
CA CYS A 414 -15.26 16.07 -7.03
C CYS A 414 -16.05 14.76 -6.94
N GLY A 415 -16.48 14.24 -8.09
CA GLY A 415 -17.33 13.05 -8.19
C GLY A 415 -18.78 13.25 -7.71
N GLY A 416 -19.12 14.44 -7.19
CA GLY A 416 -20.49 14.83 -6.83
C GLY A 416 -21.15 13.97 -5.76
N GLU A 417 -22.48 13.92 -5.81
CA GLU A 417 -23.32 13.29 -4.79
C GLU A 417 -23.10 11.76 -4.68
N GLU A 418 -22.68 11.10 -5.75
CA GLU A 418 -22.44 9.65 -5.73
C GLU A 418 -21.24 9.28 -4.83
N VAL A 419 -20.23 10.15 -4.78
CA VAL A 419 -19.14 10.03 -3.80
C VAL A 419 -19.67 10.23 -2.38
N ASP A 420 -20.53 11.23 -2.18
CA ASP A 420 -21.09 11.54 -0.85
C ASP A 420 -21.94 10.38 -0.31
N LYS A 421 -22.79 9.79 -1.16
CA LYS A 421 -23.56 8.57 -0.86
C LYS A 421 -22.65 7.41 -0.51
N ARG A 422 -21.58 7.20 -1.29
CA ARG A 422 -20.62 6.12 -1.03
C ARG A 422 -19.90 6.31 0.30
N LEU A 423 -19.49 7.53 0.63
CA LEU A 423 -18.85 7.87 1.91
C LEU A 423 -19.83 7.68 3.09
N ALA A 424 -21.08 8.12 2.95
CA ALA A 424 -22.12 7.91 3.97
C ALA A 424 -22.36 6.41 4.23
N GLY A 425 -22.44 5.59 3.18
CA GLY A 425 -22.58 4.14 3.32
C GLY A 425 -21.36 3.47 3.98
N VAL A 426 -20.15 4.02 3.80
CA VAL A 426 -18.94 3.57 4.53
C VAL A 426 -19.06 3.89 6.03
N LEU A 427 -19.47 5.11 6.38
CA LEU A 427 -19.68 5.53 7.77
C LEU A 427 -20.76 4.70 8.47
N GLN A 428 -21.90 4.48 7.82
CA GLN A 428 -22.98 3.65 8.36
C GLN A 428 -22.56 2.20 8.57
N HIS A 429 -21.82 1.61 7.61
CA HIS A 429 -21.28 0.26 7.75
C HIS A 429 -20.31 0.18 8.94
N ALA A 430 -19.35 1.10 9.04
CA ALA A 430 -18.38 1.15 10.14
C ALA A 430 -19.04 1.27 11.52
N SER A 431 -20.04 2.16 11.64
CA SER A 431 -20.84 2.30 12.86
C SER A 431 -21.58 1.01 13.21
N SER A 432 -22.22 0.37 12.23
CA SER A 432 -22.93 -0.91 12.44
C SER A 432 -22.03 -2.05 12.91
N LYS A 433 -20.73 -1.99 12.58
CA LYS A 433 -19.70 -2.94 13.01
C LYS A 433 -19.01 -2.54 14.33
N GLY A 434 -19.31 -1.35 14.86
CA GLY A 434 -18.74 -0.82 16.10
C GLY A 434 -17.30 -0.34 15.95
N TYR A 435 -16.87 0.04 14.74
CA TYR A 435 -15.48 0.45 14.49
C TYR A 435 -15.12 1.85 15.01
N PHE A 436 -16.11 2.62 15.48
CA PHE A 436 -15.88 3.92 16.10
C PHE A 436 -15.71 3.86 17.64
N ALA A 437 -15.79 2.69 18.27
CA ALA A 437 -15.67 2.56 19.72
C ALA A 437 -14.33 3.09 20.28
N ILE A 438 -13.25 3.11 19.48
CA ILE A 438 -11.97 3.72 19.89
C ILE A 438 -12.07 5.22 20.19
N VAL A 439 -13.10 5.88 19.66
CA VAL A 439 -13.39 7.29 19.91
C VAL A 439 -13.87 7.48 21.34
N ASP A 440 -14.58 6.52 21.93
CA ASP A 440 -15.07 6.58 23.31
C ASP A 440 -13.96 6.41 24.37
N GLU A 441 -12.83 5.81 23.98
CA GLU A 441 -11.72 5.46 24.90
C GLU A 441 -10.83 6.67 25.29
N ASP A 442 -11.06 7.87 24.75
CA ASP A 442 -10.31 9.12 25.09
C ASP A 442 -10.90 9.94 26.24
#